data_AF-A0A377Q5W8-F1
#
_entry.id   AF-A0A377Q5W8-F1
#
_cell.length_a   1.000
_cell.length_b   1.000
_cell.length_c   1.000
_cell.angle_alpha   90.00
_cell.angle_beta   90.00
_cell.angle_gamma   90.00
#
_symmetry.space_group_name_H-M   'P 1'
#
loop_
_entity.id
_entity.type
_entity.pdbx_description
1 polymer ?
#
loop_
_entity_poly.entity_id
_entity_poly.type
_entity_poly.pdbx_seq_one_letter_code
_entity_poly.pdbx_strand_id
1 'polypeptide(L)'
;MKKITFNLPLSTPLNLGNLRLEQHAVPVELELAAGDHIFTSTPFEIGSYYHFKVFAQITIPYSYDSKLHYITICGPEDISDKQVVLHTCLDQHPNLINSHTLNSNGIASGINNMWMNFINNTPILKQFNQSIVQQIIDTLAKKLLQVGIHGVIQTGAAPFITPSNYQDYKAMFASRKTEVVQPSLEDLFEIQEIVNSSYYGTITWTENYSFANIIGSTHDPKPSPYDAWIRLWADKCNGGFNTDKCSSYQYSNGINNFNCNPSDFVGGHVIVGKVAASVATGGTAYIFPICKAHNGKDNIYMSSRYNPKGVVLHNYNQN
;
A
#
# COMPACT_ATOMS: atom_id res chain seq x y z
N MET A 1 -26.66 -1.58 -7.68
CA MET A 1 -25.18 -1.60 -7.53
C MET A 1 -24.87 -0.97 -6.18
N LYS A 2 -24.05 -1.60 -5.33
CA LYS A 2 -23.73 -1.06 -3.99
C LYS A 2 -22.72 0.06 -4.16
N LYS A 3 -22.93 1.17 -3.45
CA LYS A 3 -22.04 2.33 -3.42
C LYS A 3 -21.60 2.59 -1.99
N ILE A 4 -20.41 3.17 -1.83
CA ILE A 4 -19.91 3.65 -0.54
C ILE A 4 -19.59 5.12 -0.63
N THR A 5 -19.89 5.86 0.43
CA THR A 5 -19.75 7.33 0.46
C THR A 5 -19.00 7.76 1.71
N PHE A 6 -18.03 8.65 1.55
CA PHE A 6 -17.27 9.27 2.63
C PHE A 6 -16.59 10.55 2.13
N ASN A 7 -16.05 11.37 3.05
CA ASN A 7 -15.32 12.58 2.68
C ASN A 7 -13.80 12.34 2.74
N LEU A 8 -13.08 12.87 1.75
CA LEU A 8 -11.62 12.94 1.72
C LEU A 8 -11.14 14.39 1.82
N PRO A 9 -9.95 14.64 2.41
CA PRO A 9 -9.36 15.97 2.39
C PRO A 9 -9.06 16.39 0.94
N LEU A 10 -9.34 17.65 0.60
CA LEU A 10 -9.04 18.21 -0.72
C LEU A 10 -8.02 19.34 -0.63
N SER A 11 -8.05 20.11 0.46
CA SER A 11 -7.09 21.18 0.74
C SER A 11 -6.93 21.37 2.24
N THR A 12 -5.76 21.89 2.63
CA THR A 12 -5.48 22.36 3.99
C THR A 12 -5.18 23.85 3.97
N PRO A 13 -5.39 24.58 5.09
CA PRO A 13 -5.16 26.01 5.11
C PRO A 13 -3.70 26.36 4.80
N LEU A 14 -3.50 27.29 3.86
CA LEU A 14 -2.18 27.78 3.49
C LEU A 14 -2.24 29.26 3.11
N ASN A 15 -1.38 30.06 3.73
CA ASN A 15 -1.18 31.46 3.37
C ASN A 15 0.25 31.64 2.86
N LEU A 16 0.41 31.84 1.55
CA LEU A 16 1.74 31.98 0.92
C LEU A 16 1.72 33.09 -0.14
N GLY A 17 2.32 34.25 0.19
CA GLY A 17 2.31 35.41 -0.72
C GLY A 17 0.87 35.86 -1.04
N ASN A 18 0.46 35.71 -2.30
CA ASN A 18 -0.90 36.00 -2.78
C ASN A 18 -1.82 34.78 -2.84
N LEU A 19 -1.34 33.59 -2.45
CA LEU A 19 -2.13 32.38 -2.33
C LEU A 19 -2.80 32.32 -0.95
N ARG A 20 -4.10 32.08 -0.93
CA ARG A 20 -4.92 31.79 0.25
C ARG A 20 -5.69 30.50 -0.03
N LEU A 21 -5.36 29.43 0.67
CA LEU A 21 -6.11 28.18 0.63
C LEU A 21 -6.85 27.99 1.95
N GLU A 22 -8.05 27.44 1.86
CA GLU A 22 -8.91 27.10 2.98
C GLU A 22 -8.93 25.58 3.18
N GLN A 23 -9.44 25.13 4.32
CA GLN A 23 -9.66 23.70 4.55
C GLN A 23 -10.93 23.24 3.85
N HIS A 24 -10.80 22.29 2.92
CA HIS A 24 -11.94 21.69 2.25
C HIS A 24 -11.83 20.17 2.21
N ALA A 25 -12.98 19.51 2.21
CA ALA A 25 -13.12 18.08 2.01
C ALA A 25 -14.15 17.83 0.91
N VAL A 26 -13.96 16.75 0.16
CA VAL A 26 -14.79 16.40 -0.99
C VAL A 26 -15.53 15.09 -0.74
N PRO A 27 -16.84 15.00 -1.02
CA PRO A 27 -17.55 13.73 -0.98
C PRO A 27 -17.05 12.82 -2.10
N VAL A 28 -16.74 11.59 -1.71
CA VAL A 28 -16.33 10.51 -2.60
C VAL A 28 -17.39 9.44 -2.59
N GLU A 29 -17.83 9.03 -3.78
CA GLU A 29 -18.79 7.95 -3.99
C GLU A 29 -18.15 6.88 -4.88
N LEU A 30 -17.79 5.73 -4.30
CA LEU A 30 -17.17 4.64 -5.04
C LEU A 30 -18.19 3.53 -5.34
N GLU A 31 -18.10 2.97 -6.54
CA GLU A 31 -18.92 1.86 -7.01
C GLU A 31 -18.28 0.53 -6.65
N LEU A 32 -19.05 -0.38 -6.03
CA LEU A 32 -18.58 -1.70 -5.65
C LEU A 32 -18.97 -2.74 -6.70
N ALA A 33 -18.55 -2.51 -7.95
CA ALA A 33 -18.64 -3.48 -9.04
C ALA A 33 -17.27 -4.14 -9.25
N ALA A 34 -17.22 -5.42 -9.61
CA ALA A 34 -15.93 -6.10 -9.78
C ALA A 34 -15.10 -5.47 -10.91
N GLY A 35 -13.78 -5.38 -10.73
CA GLY A 35 -12.84 -4.87 -11.74
C GLY A 35 -12.30 -3.47 -11.45
N ASP A 36 -11.75 -2.84 -12.48
CA ASP A 36 -11.07 -1.54 -12.42
C ASP A 36 -12.05 -0.38 -12.61
N HIS A 37 -11.83 0.70 -11.87
CA HIS A 37 -12.67 1.89 -11.83
C HIS A 37 -11.83 3.15 -11.67
N ILE A 38 -12.43 4.29 -12.03
CA ILE A 38 -11.88 5.62 -11.78
C ILE A 38 -12.99 6.48 -11.20
N PHE A 39 -12.74 7.04 -10.02
CA PHE A 39 -13.57 8.10 -9.45
C PHE A 39 -12.91 9.45 -9.74
N THR A 40 -13.69 10.43 -10.20
CA THR A 40 -13.26 11.83 -10.30
C THR A 40 -14.30 12.71 -9.62
N SER A 41 -13.87 13.52 -8.66
CA SER A 41 -14.76 14.46 -8.00
C SER A 41 -15.13 15.63 -8.91
N THR A 42 -16.25 16.29 -8.65
CA THR A 42 -16.48 17.62 -9.22
C THR A 42 -15.43 18.61 -8.70
N PRO A 43 -15.05 19.64 -9.48
CA PRO A 43 -14.21 20.73 -8.99
C PRO A 43 -14.86 21.46 -7.80
N PHE A 44 -14.06 21.75 -6.77
CA PHE A 44 -14.45 22.55 -5.60
C PHE A 44 -13.54 23.77 -5.47
N GLU A 45 -14.12 24.92 -5.11
CA GLU A 45 -13.36 26.13 -4.77
C GLU A 45 -12.61 25.88 -3.46
N ILE A 46 -11.28 25.98 -3.48
CA ILE A 46 -10.41 25.73 -2.32
C ILE A 46 -9.70 26.99 -1.81
N GLY A 47 -9.96 28.14 -2.43
CA GLY A 47 -9.39 29.42 -2.03
C GLY A 47 -9.14 30.34 -3.21
N SER A 48 -8.11 31.17 -3.11
CA SER A 48 -7.77 32.19 -4.11
C SER A 48 -6.26 32.39 -4.31
N TYR A 49 -5.89 32.84 -5.50
CA TYR A 49 -4.56 33.32 -5.85
C TYR A 49 -4.69 34.69 -6.53
N TYR A 50 -4.17 35.74 -5.89
CA TYR A 50 -4.54 37.13 -6.20
C TYR A 50 -6.06 37.35 -6.04
N HIS A 51 -6.76 37.67 -7.12
CA HIS A 51 -8.21 37.88 -7.16
C HIS A 51 -8.95 36.72 -7.85
N PHE A 52 -8.23 35.66 -8.23
CA PHE A 52 -8.79 34.51 -8.93
C PHE A 52 -9.06 33.36 -7.97
N LYS A 53 -10.21 32.71 -8.14
CA LYS A 53 -10.55 31.51 -7.39
C LYS A 53 -9.68 30.35 -7.85
N VAL A 54 -9.24 29.55 -6.88
CA VAL A 54 -8.51 28.30 -7.08
C VAL A 54 -9.49 27.16 -6.88
N PHE A 55 -9.58 26.28 -7.86
CA PHE A 55 -10.37 25.06 -7.78
C PHE A 55 -9.47 23.84 -7.67
N ALA A 56 -9.97 22.80 -7.01
CA ALA A 56 -9.35 21.50 -6.98
C ALA A 56 -10.35 20.36 -7.20
N GLN A 57 -9.86 19.24 -7.73
CA GLN A 57 -10.59 17.98 -7.83
C GLN A 57 -9.62 16.82 -7.60
N ILE A 58 -10.13 15.66 -7.21
CA ILE A 58 -9.32 14.44 -7.06
C ILE A 58 -9.76 13.38 -8.06
N THR A 59 -8.78 12.63 -8.55
CA THR A 59 -8.98 11.42 -9.35
C THR A 59 -8.39 10.24 -8.60
N ILE A 60 -9.18 9.18 -8.42
CA ILE A 60 -8.82 7.97 -7.67
C ILE A 60 -9.05 6.75 -8.57
N PRO A 61 -8.00 6.20 -9.17
CA PRO A 61 -8.04 4.88 -9.76
C PRO A 61 -8.10 3.81 -8.65
N TYR A 62 -8.98 2.82 -8.81
CA TYR A 62 -9.08 1.69 -7.86
C TYR A 62 -9.59 0.44 -8.57
N SER A 63 -9.36 -0.73 -7.98
CA SER A 63 -10.01 -1.97 -8.40
C SER A 63 -10.72 -2.62 -7.23
N TYR A 64 -11.83 -3.31 -7.50
CA TYR A 64 -12.63 -3.98 -6.48
C TYR A 64 -12.71 -5.49 -6.74
N ASP A 65 -12.27 -6.27 -5.76
CA ASP A 65 -12.49 -7.72 -5.72
C ASP A 65 -13.78 -8.00 -4.95
N SER A 66 -14.84 -8.34 -5.69
CA SER A 66 -16.14 -8.68 -5.11
C SER A 66 -16.18 -9.98 -4.28
N LYS A 67 -15.23 -10.91 -4.48
CA LYS A 67 -15.16 -12.18 -3.74
C LYS A 67 -14.54 -11.97 -2.36
N LEU A 68 -13.44 -11.22 -2.31
CA LEU A 68 -12.73 -10.92 -1.07
C LEU A 68 -13.25 -9.66 -0.37
N HIS A 69 -14.04 -8.85 -1.07
CA HIS A 69 -14.43 -7.50 -0.67
C HIS A 69 -13.21 -6.62 -0.39
N TYR A 70 -12.21 -6.68 -1.27
CA TYR A 70 -11.00 -5.87 -1.20
C TYR A 70 -11.03 -4.74 -2.22
N ILE A 71 -10.44 -3.61 -1.85
CA ILE A 71 -10.14 -2.53 -2.79
C ILE A 71 -8.63 -2.42 -2.94
N THR A 72 -8.15 -2.37 -4.17
CA THR A 72 -6.77 -2.04 -4.48
C THR A 72 -6.68 -0.59 -4.96
N ILE A 73 -5.73 0.16 -4.41
CA ILE A 73 -5.37 1.52 -4.83
C ILE A 73 -3.86 1.59 -5.00
N CYS A 74 -3.40 2.55 -5.81
CA CYS A 74 -1.98 2.89 -5.86
C CYS A 74 -1.55 3.49 -4.53
N GLY A 75 -0.58 2.85 -3.88
CA GLY A 75 0.00 3.32 -2.64
C GLY A 75 1.04 4.44 -2.84
N PRO A 76 1.62 4.94 -1.73
CA PRO A 76 2.58 6.04 -1.78
C PRO A 76 3.84 5.73 -2.60
N GLU A 77 4.31 4.49 -2.54
CA GLU A 77 5.51 4.02 -3.22
C GLU A 77 5.24 3.57 -4.67
N ASP A 78 4.01 3.68 -5.17
CA ASP A 78 3.65 3.22 -6.50
C ASP A 78 4.11 4.20 -7.58
N ILE A 79 4.87 3.76 -8.58
CA ILE A 79 5.43 4.63 -9.62
C ILE A 79 4.62 4.61 -10.93
N SER A 80 3.47 3.95 -10.97
CA SER A 80 2.61 3.91 -12.15
C SER A 80 1.93 5.24 -12.43
N ASP A 81 1.36 5.36 -13.63
CA ASP A 81 0.52 6.48 -14.05
C ASP A 81 -0.90 6.43 -13.45
N LYS A 82 -1.22 5.41 -12.64
CA LYS A 82 -2.52 5.19 -12.01
C LYS A 82 -2.60 5.70 -10.56
N GLN A 83 -1.66 6.55 -10.14
CA GLN A 83 -1.69 7.15 -8.81
C GLN A 83 -2.94 8.01 -8.58
N VAL A 84 -3.28 8.23 -7.31
CA VAL A 84 -4.21 9.29 -6.92
C VAL A 84 -3.65 10.63 -7.39
N VAL A 85 -4.51 11.40 -8.08
CA VAL A 85 -4.14 12.70 -8.64
C VAL A 85 -4.96 13.80 -7.97
N LEU A 86 -4.28 14.80 -7.44
CA LEU A 86 -4.88 16.09 -7.10
C LEU A 86 -4.73 17.01 -8.29
N HIS A 87 -5.84 17.51 -8.81
CA HIS A 87 -5.87 18.47 -9.90
C HIS A 87 -6.19 19.85 -9.34
N THR A 88 -5.47 20.89 -9.77
CA THR A 88 -5.76 22.28 -9.41
C THR A 88 -5.81 23.19 -10.63
N CYS A 89 -6.72 24.16 -10.64
CA CYS A 89 -6.83 25.15 -11.70
C CYS A 89 -7.29 26.51 -11.16
N LEU A 90 -7.14 27.55 -11.99
CA LEU A 90 -7.70 28.87 -11.73
C LEU A 90 -8.98 29.07 -12.54
N ASP A 91 -9.92 29.82 -11.96
CA ASP A 91 -11.23 30.15 -12.55
C ASP A 91 -11.15 30.69 -14.00
N GLN A 92 -10.13 31.50 -14.32
CA GLN A 92 -9.96 32.06 -15.66
C GLN A 92 -9.58 31.02 -16.72
N HIS A 93 -9.07 29.86 -16.29
CA HIS A 93 -8.52 28.83 -17.16
C HIS A 93 -8.89 27.43 -16.66
N PRO A 94 -10.19 27.07 -16.62
CA PRO A 94 -10.65 25.79 -16.07
C PRO A 94 -10.11 24.60 -16.87
N ASN A 95 -9.80 24.80 -18.16
CA ASN A 95 -9.23 23.79 -19.05
C ASN A 95 -7.72 23.59 -18.86
N LEU A 96 -7.04 24.46 -18.09
CA LEU A 96 -5.61 24.36 -17.81
C LEU A 96 -5.40 23.81 -16.41
N ILE A 97 -5.55 22.50 -16.31
CA ILE A 97 -5.45 21.74 -15.06
C ILE A 97 -3.99 21.39 -14.78
N ASN A 98 -3.53 21.71 -13.57
CA ASN A 98 -2.26 21.23 -13.07
C ASN A 98 -2.47 19.98 -12.21
N SER A 99 -1.76 18.91 -12.52
CA SER A 99 -1.94 17.60 -11.88
C SER A 99 -0.77 17.30 -10.95
N HIS A 100 -1.09 16.91 -9.72
CA HIS A 100 -0.13 16.59 -8.67
C HIS A 100 -0.33 15.12 -8.28
N THR A 101 0.75 14.34 -8.33
CA THR A 101 0.80 13.01 -7.71
C THR A 101 1.96 12.96 -6.72
N LEU A 102 2.11 11.86 -5.98
CA LEU A 102 3.24 11.72 -5.07
C LEU A 102 4.58 11.62 -5.83
N ASN A 103 4.61 10.82 -6.90
CA ASN A 103 5.85 10.45 -7.56
C ASN A 103 6.10 11.20 -8.89
N SER A 104 5.16 12.03 -9.35
CA SER A 104 5.37 12.89 -10.51
C SER A 104 5.65 14.33 -10.10
N ASN A 105 6.63 14.93 -10.77
CA ASN A 105 6.89 16.37 -10.73
C ASN A 105 5.90 17.12 -11.64
N GLY A 106 4.61 16.80 -11.61
CA GLY A 106 3.56 17.44 -12.42
C GLY A 106 3.78 17.35 -13.93
N ILE A 107 2.99 16.56 -14.64
CA ILE A 107 2.99 16.59 -16.11
C ILE A 107 2.31 17.89 -16.55
N ALA A 108 3.09 18.93 -16.79
CA ALA A 108 2.61 20.16 -17.39
C ALA A 108 2.21 19.87 -18.84
N SER A 109 0.91 19.89 -19.14
CA SER A 109 0.48 20.08 -20.53
C SER A 109 1.11 21.40 -21.02
N GLY A 110 1.71 21.40 -22.21
CA GLY A 110 2.65 22.43 -22.69
C GLY A 110 2.14 23.87 -22.88
N ILE A 111 1.07 24.26 -22.20
CA ILE A 111 0.48 25.61 -22.21
C ILE A 111 0.80 26.28 -20.88
N ASN A 112 1.94 26.97 -20.75
CA ASN A 112 2.27 27.71 -19.52
C ASN A 112 1.21 28.78 -19.21
N ASN A 113 0.66 28.74 -17.99
CA ASN A 113 -0.20 29.81 -17.46
C ASN A 113 0.35 30.31 -16.12
N MET A 114 -0.22 31.40 -15.60
CA MET A 114 0.24 32.00 -14.34
C MET A 114 0.20 31.03 -13.15
N TRP A 115 -0.78 30.13 -13.11
CA TRP A 115 -0.94 29.14 -12.04
C TRP A 115 0.16 28.07 -12.07
N MET A 116 0.38 27.48 -13.24
CA MET A 116 1.42 26.48 -13.46
C MET A 116 2.80 27.09 -13.28
N ASN A 117 3.04 28.31 -13.78
CA ASN A 117 4.29 29.02 -13.55
C ASN A 117 4.52 29.28 -12.07
N PHE A 118 3.49 29.69 -11.32
CA PHE A 118 3.60 29.91 -9.89
C PHE A 118 3.96 28.63 -9.14
N ILE A 119 3.25 27.53 -9.39
CA ILE A 119 3.55 26.23 -8.78
C ILE A 119 4.95 25.75 -9.18
N ASN A 120 5.32 25.85 -10.46
CA ASN A 120 6.59 25.36 -10.97
C ASN A 120 7.78 26.09 -10.35
N ASN A 121 7.63 27.38 -10.08
CA ASN A 121 8.64 28.22 -9.47
C ASN A 121 8.55 28.30 -7.93
N THR A 122 7.62 27.56 -7.30
CA THR A 122 7.42 27.57 -5.84
C THR A 122 7.57 26.15 -5.28
N PRO A 123 8.80 25.66 -5.02
CA PRO A 123 9.04 24.27 -4.58
C PRO A 123 8.26 23.86 -3.33
N ILE A 124 8.08 24.77 -2.37
CA ILE A 124 7.31 24.50 -1.16
C ILE A 124 5.84 24.15 -1.47
N LEU A 125 5.25 24.72 -2.52
CA LEU A 125 3.87 24.44 -2.93
C LEU A 125 3.76 23.06 -3.59
N LYS A 126 4.80 22.61 -4.31
CA LYS A 126 4.86 21.24 -4.83
C LYS A 126 4.86 20.22 -3.70
N GLN A 127 5.75 20.41 -2.72
CA GLN A 127 5.82 19.55 -1.53
C GLN A 127 4.51 19.58 -0.73
N PHE A 128 3.88 20.74 -0.63
CA PHE A 128 2.56 20.90 0.00
C PHE A 128 1.47 20.12 -0.74
N ASN A 129 1.40 20.17 -2.07
CA ASN A 129 0.42 19.38 -2.82
C ASN A 129 0.70 17.88 -2.71
N GLN A 130 1.96 17.46 -2.72
CA GLN A 130 2.34 16.06 -2.48
C GLN A 130 1.91 15.57 -1.10
N SER A 131 2.05 16.40 -0.05
CA SER A 131 1.60 16.03 1.29
C SER A 131 0.07 15.90 1.38
N ILE A 132 -0.68 16.70 0.61
CA ILE A 132 -2.14 16.53 0.47
C ILE A 132 -2.45 15.20 -0.22
N VAL A 133 -1.77 14.84 -1.31
CA VAL A 133 -1.98 13.54 -1.98
C VAL A 133 -1.69 12.37 -1.03
N GLN A 134 -0.61 12.45 -0.25
CA GLN A 134 -0.32 11.46 0.80
C GLN A 134 -1.48 11.35 1.80
N GLN A 135 -1.97 12.50 2.29
CA GLN A 135 -3.08 12.54 3.24
C GLN A 135 -4.37 11.96 2.65
N ILE A 136 -4.62 12.17 1.35
CA ILE A 136 -5.75 11.58 0.62
C ILE A 136 -5.63 10.05 0.63
N ILE A 137 -4.48 9.50 0.24
CA ILE A 137 -4.25 8.05 0.19
C ILE A 137 -4.43 7.40 1.56
N ASP A 138 -3.82 7.98 2.60
CA ASP A 138 -3.91 7.45 3.96
C ASP A 138 -5.35 7.53 4.52
N THR A 139 -6.04 8.64 4.26
CA THR A 139 -7.43 8.82 4.68
C THR A 139 -8.36 7.90 3.91
N LEU A 140 -8.13 7.69 2.61
CA LEU A 140 -8.88 6.79 1.76
C LEU A 140 -8.84 5.36 2.30
N ALA A 141 -7.64 4.81 2.51
CA ALA A 141 -7.49 3.46 3.05
C ALA A 141 -8.24 3.28 4.38
N LYS A 142 -8.11 4.25 5.30
CA LYS A 142 -8.83 4.24 6.57
C LYS A 142 -10.35 4.30 6.39
N LYS A 143 -10.84 5.18 5.51
CA LYS A 143 -12.28 5.37 5.27
C LYS A 143 -12.91 4.14 4.64
N LEU A 144 -12.23 3.50 3.69
CA LEU A 144 -12.67 2.25 3.07
C LEU A 144 -12.91 1.16 4.11
N LEU A 145 -11.97 0.96 5.04
CA LEU A 145 -12.13 0.00 6.13
C LEU A 145 -13.31 0.37 7.06
N GLN A 146 -13.48 1.66 7.37
CA GLN A 146 -14.58 2.16 8.21
C GLN A 146 -15.97 1.93 7.60
N VAL A 147 -16.09 1.93 6.27
CA VAL A 147 -17.38 1.68 5.57
C VAL A 147 -17.61 0.20 5.23
N GLY A 148 -16.78 -0.69 5.77
CA GLY A 148 -16.99 -2.14 5.72
C GLY A 148 -16.27 -2.87 4.57
N ILE A 149 -15.28 -2.24 3.93
CA ILE A 149 -14.34 -2.97 3.06
C ILE A 149 -13.45 -3.84 3.95
N HIS A 150 -13.25 -5.10 3.56
CA HIS A 150 -12.55 -6.07 4.39
C HIS A 150 -11.04 -5.90 4.36
N GLY A 151 -10.50 -5.42 3.24
CA GLY A 151 -9.08 -5.19 3.05
C GLY A 151 -8.81 -4.11 2.01
N VAL A 152 -7.81 -3.29 2.27
CA VAL A 152 -7.32 -2.30 1.32
C VAL A 152 -5.90 -2.65 0.94
N ILE A 153 -5.67 -2.94 -0.33
CA ILE A 153 -4.33 -3.13 -0.89
C ILE A 153 -3.83 -1.77 -1.39
N GLN A 154 -2.63 -1.42 -0.96
CA GLN A 154 -1.86 -0.30 -1.47
C GLN A 154 -0.68 -0.88 -2.23
N THR A 155 -0.73 -0.84 -3.56
CA THR A 155 0.39 -1.26 -4.41
C THR A 155 1.58 -0.34 -4.19
N GLY A 156 2.80 -0.81 -4.47
CA GLY A 156 3.99 -0.01 -4.26
C GLY A 156 5.25 -0.67 -4.78
N ALA A 157 6.34 0.09 -4.77
CA ALA A 157 7.64 -0.41 -5.18
C ALA A 157 8.10 -1.57 -4.29
N ALA A 158 8.64 -2.61 -4.92
CA ALA A 158 9.31 -3.68 -4.18
C ALA A 158 10.56 -3.15 -3.46
N PRO A 159 11.09 -3.88 -2.46
CA PRO A 159 12.38 -3.55 -1.87
C PRO A 159 13.48 -3.44 -2.93
N PHE A 160 14.36 -2.45 -2.76
CA PHE A 160 15.52 -2.28 -3.62
C PHE A 160 16.65 -3.24 -3.20
N ILE A 161 17.17 -3.98 -4.18
CA ILE A 161 18.22 -4.97 -3.94
C ILE A 161 19.58 -4.29 -4.02
N THR A 162 20.37 -4.48 -2.97
CA THR A 162 21.73 -3.96 -2.83
C THR A 162 22.69 -5.13 -2.56
N PRO A 163 24.01 -4.93 -2.73
CA PRO A 163 24.98 -5.94 -2.32
C PRO A 163 24.84 -6.37 -0.86
N SER A 164 24.37 -5.48 0.03
CA SER A 164 24.24 -5.77 1.46
C SER A 164 23.02 -6.62 1.81
N ASN A 165 21.96 -6.61 1.01
CA ASN A 165 20.73 -7.37 1.27
C ASN A 165 20.48 -8.48 0.22
N TYR A 166 21.39 -8.62 -0.75
CA TYR A 166 21.27 -9.56 -1.86
C TYR A 166 20.99 -11.00 -1.38
N GLN A 167 21.77 -11.51 -0.42
CA GLN A 167 21.59 -12.88 0.07
C GLN A 167 20.22 -13.09 0.70
N ASP A 168 19.71 -12.08 1.40
CA ASP A 168 18.42 -12.17 2.07
C ASP A 168 17.28 -12.31 1.06
N TYR A 169 17.24 -11.40 0.08
CA TYR A 169 16.20 -11.40 -0.96
C TYR A 169 16.36 -12.54 -1.95
N LYS A 170 17.59 -12.93 -2.28
CA LYS A 170 17.85 -14.13 -3.06
C LYS A 170 17.31 -15.35 -2.33
N ALA A 171 17.59 -15.51 -1.03
CA ALA A 171 17.06 -16.64 -0.27
C ALA A 171 15.52 -16.62 -0.31
N MET A 172 14.88 -15.50 0.00
CA MET A 172 13.42 -15.39 0.02
C MET A 172 12.74 -15.64 -1.33
N PHE A 173 13.25 -15.08 -2.43
CA PHE A 173 12.53 -15.05 -3.71
C PHE A 173 13.14 -15.93 -4.81
N ALA A 174 14.41 -16.34 -4.68
CA ALA A 174 15.17 -17.03 -5.71
C ALA A 174 16.12 -18.10 -5.13
N SER A 175 15.64 -18.87 -4.15
CA SER A 175 16.44 -19.83 -3.36
C SER A 175 17.20 -20.88 -4.18
N ARG A 176 16.72 -21.20 -5.38
CA ARG A 176 17.34 -22.19 -6.28
C ARG A 176 18.60 -21.68 -6.97
N LYS A 177 18.88 -20.37 -6.92
CA LYS A 177 20.07 -19.80 -7.56
C LYS A 177 21.35 -20.12 -6.78
N THR A 178 22.46 -20.24 -7.50
CA THR A 178 23.79 -20.50 -6.93
C THR A 178 24.20 -19.40 -5.95
N GLU A 179 24.86 -19.76 -4.84
CA GLU A 179 25.44 -18.79 -3.91
C GLU A 179 26.61 -18.04 -4.55
N VAL A 180 26.57 -16.71 -4.43
CA VAL A 180 27.62 -15.82 -4.92
C VAL A 180 28.04 -14.92 -3.76
N VAL A 181 29.31 -14.96 -3.37
CA VAL A 181 29.80 -14.20 -2.20
C VAL A 181 29.75 -12.68 -2.45
N GLN A 182 29.97 -12.24 -3.69
CA GLN A 182 29.86 -10.85 -4.11
C GLN A 182 29.03 -10.77 -5.39
N PRO A 183 27.77 -10.29 -5.34
CA PRO A 183 26.91 -10.24 -6.52
C PRO A 183 27.43 -9.22 -7.54
N SER A 184 27.37 -9.58 -8.82
CA SER A 184 27.58 -8.63 -9.92
C SER A 184 26.36 -7.71 -10.08
N LEU A 185 26.45 -6.71 -10.96
CA LEU A 185 25.31 -5.85 -11.27
C LEU A 185 24.16 -6.65 -11.93
N GLU A 186 24.51 -7.62 -12.77
CA GLU A 186 23.56 -8.53 -13.41
C GLU A 186 22.85 -9.40 -12.37
N ASP A 187 23.57 -9.93 -11.37
CA ASP A 187 22.96 -10.70 -10.28
C ASP A 187 21.93 -9.84 -9.51
N LEU A 188 22.27 -8.58 -9.21
CA LEU A 188 21.37 -7.66 -8.53
C LEU A 188 20.10 -7.39 -9.35
N PHE A 189 20.23 -7.14 -10.66
CA PHE A 189 19.08 -6.90 -11.54
C PHE A 189 18.19 -8.14 -11.67
N GLU A 190 18.79 -9.32 -11.80
CA GLU A 190 18.03 -10.56 -11.96
C GLU A 190 17.21 -10.87 -10.70
N ILE A 191 17.77 -10.65 -9.50
CA ILE A 191 17.00 -10.78 -8.25
C ILE A 191 15.94 -9.67 -8.13
N GLN A 192 16.28 -8.43 -8.49
CA GLN A 192 15.34 -7.31 -8.46
C GLN A 192 14.11 -7.60 -9.33
N GLU A 193 14.28 -8.18 -10.52
CA GLU A 193 13.17 -8.57 -11.40
C GLU A 193 12.24 -9.62 -10.76
N ILE A 194 12.80 -10.62 -10.08
CA ILE A 194 12.01 -11.66 -9.38
C ILE A 194 11.25 -11.05 -8.19
N VAL A 195 11.90 -10.17 -7.42
CA VAL A 195 11.24 -9.51 -6.30
C VAL A 195 10.13 -8.58 -6.80
N ASN A 196 10.37 -7.85 -7.90
CA ASN A 196 9.37 -6.99 -8.54
C ASN A 196 8.16 -7.78 -9.08
N SER A 197 8.37 -9.00 -9.59
CA SER A 197 7.27 -9.82 -10.12
C SER A 197 6.42 -10.46 -9.03
N SER A 198 6.97 -10.61 -7.82
CA SER A 198 6.30 -11.29 -6.70
C SER A 198 5.70 -10.31 -5.70
N TYR A 199 6.40 -9.22 -5.39
CA TYR A 199 5.90 -8.20 -4.45
C TYR A 199 4.83 -7.36 -5.11
N TYR A 200 3.64 -7.31 -4.52
CA TYR A 200 2.54 -6.50 -5.03
C TYR A 200 2.33 -5.20 -4.26
N GLY A 201 2.63 -5.19 -2.96
CA GLY A 201 2.40 -4.04 -2.09
C GLY A 201 2.11 -4.45 -0.66
N THR A 202 1.31 -3.63 0.01
CA THR A 202 0.84 -3.91 1.37
C THR A 202 -0.67 -4.00 1.41
N ILE A 203 -1.20 -4.79 2.34
CA ILE A 203 -2.63 -4.88 2.61
C ILE A 203 -2.90 -4.46 4.04
N THR A 204 -3.96 -3.70 4.25
CA THR A 204 -4.51 -3.48 5.59
C THR A 204 -5.87 -4.15 5.67
N TRP A 205 -6.03 -5.10 6.59
CA TRP A 205 -7.31 -5.73 6.88
C TRP A 205 -8.11 -4.95 7.90
N THR A 206 -9.43 -5.10 7.84
CA THR A 206 -10.31 -4.67 8.93
C THR A 206 -9.97 -5.43 10.22
N GLU A 207 -10.32 -4.86 11.37
CA GLU A 207 -10.04 -5.51 12.66
C GLU A 207 -10.79 -6.85 12.75
N ASN A 208 -10.14 -7.85 13.33
CA ASN A 208 -10.62 -9.22 13.49
C ASN A 208 -10.86 -9.98 12.18
N TYR A 209 -10.32 -9.52 11.05
CA TYR A 209 -10.39 -10.27 9.80
C TYR A 209 -9.66 -11.61 9.93
N SER A 210 -10.34 -12.69 9.56
CA SER A 210 -9.82 -14.05 9.76
C SER A 210 -8.80 -14.43 8.68
N PHE A 211 -7.71 -15.05 9.10
CA PHE A 211 -6.69 -15.62 8.22
C PHE A 211 -6.13 -16.92 8.81
N ALA A 212 -5.52 -17.76 7.97
CA ALA A 212 -4.95 -19.05 8.36
C ALA A 212 -3.60 -19.27 7.69
N ASN A 213 -2.78 -20.18 8.23
CA ASN A 213 -1.48 -20.52 7.66
C ASN A 213 -1.63 -21.16 6.27
N ILE A 214 -0.60 -21.01 5.44
CA ILE A 214 -0.46 -21.78 4.21
C ILE A 214 0.17 -23.13 4.51
N ILE A 215 -0.52 -24.22 4.14
CA ILE A 215 0.01 -25.59 4.30
C ILE A 215 1.17 -25.79 3.33
N GLY A 216 2.31 -26.24 3.86
CA GLY A 216 3.55 -26.48 3.11
C GLY A 216 4.56 -25.33 3.18
N SER A 217 4.16 -24.16 3.69
CA SER A 217 5.02 -22.95 3.79
C SER A 217 6.21 -23.07 4.75
N THR A 218 6.31 -24.16 5.52
CA THR A 218 7.42 -24.37 6.47
C THR A 218 8.77 -24.40 5.76
N HIS A 219 8.80 -24.90 4.52
CA HIS A 219 10.01 -24.98 3.68
C HIS A 219 10.21 -23.75 2.80
N ASP A 220 9.38 -22.71 2.95
CA ASP A 220 9.59 -21.47 2.23
C ASP A 220 10.96 -20.92 2.59
N PRO A 221 11.72 -20.48 1.58
CA PRO A 221 13.11 -20.19 1.78
C PRO A 221 13.25 -18.89 2.57
N LYS A 222 14.23 -18.86 3.48
CA LYS A 222 14.38 -17.79 4.48
C LYS A 222 15.79 -17.20 4.42
N PRO A 223 15.95 -15.91 4.73
CA PRO A 223 17.25 -15.27 4.77
C PRO A 223 18.05 -15.75 6.00
N SER A 224 19.32 -16.11 5.81
CA SER A 224 20.25 -16.40 6.91
C SER A 224 20.89 -15.10 7.40
N PRO A 225 21.07 -14.88 8.71
CA PRO A 225 20.84 -15.79 9.84
C PRO A 225 19.44 -15.67 10.49
N TYR A 226 18.56 -14.86 9.90
CA TYR A 226 17.31 -14.45 10.55
C TYR A 226 16.20 -15.51 10.50
N ASP A 227 16.32 -16.51 9.61
CA ASP A 227 15.40 -17.64 9.42
C ASP A 227 13.92 -17.23 9.34
N ALA A 228 13.63 -16.02 8.86
CA ALA A 228 12.29 -15.44 8.91
C ALA A 228 12.05 -14.36 7.84
N TRP A 229 10.80 -14.33 7.35
CA TRP A 229 10.29 -13.29 6.44
C TRP A 229 9.84 -12.03 7.17
N ILE A 230 9.94 -12.02 8.50
CA ILE A 230 9.56 -10.88 9.36
C ILE A 230 10.27 -9.59 8.96
N ARG A 231 11.48 -9.67 8.40
CA ARG A 231 12.23 -8.49 7.96
C ARG A 231 11.54 -7.76 6.81
N LEU A 232 11.04 -8.50 5.81
CA LEU A 232 10.26 -7.92 4.72
C LEU A 232 9.03 -7.20 5.24
N TRP A 233 8.31 -7.81 6.20
CA TRP A 233 7.19 -7.17 6.85
C TRP A 233 7.61 -5.90 7.60
N ALA A 234 8.68 -5.95 8.40
CA ALA A 234 9.16 -4.80 9.16
C ALA A 234 9.49 -3.62 8.23
N ASP A 235 10.24 -3.88 7.16
CA ASP A 235 10.66 -2.88 6.17
C ASP A 235 9.45 -2.25 5.47
N LYS A 236 8.46 -3.04 5.06
CA LYS A 236 7.32 -2.55 4.26
C LYS A 236 6.10 -2.10 5.04
N CYS A 237 5.91 -2.60 6.26
CA CYS A 237 4.71 -2.34 7.04
C CYS A 237 4.96 -1.57 8.34
N ASN A 238 6.20 -1.52 8.83
CA ASN A 238 6.51 -0.96 10.15
C ASN A 238 7.81 -0.12 10.17
N GLY A 239 8.17 0.52 9.06
CA GLY A 239 9.30 1.46 9.00
C GLY A 239 10.66 0.84 9.34
N GLY A 240 10.83 -0.46 9.11
CA GLY A 240 12.05 -1.21 9.43
C GLY A 240 12.17 -1.68 10.88
N PHE A 241 11.16 -1.40 11.72
CA PHE A 241 11.14 -1.81 13.13
C PHE A 241 10.48 -3.18 13.31
N ASN A 242 11.03 -3.97 14.24
CA ASN A 242 10.39 -5.21 14.68
C ASN A 242 9.07 -4.91 15.40
N THR A 243 8.16 -5.88 15.40
CA THR A 243 6.93 -5.80 16.19
C THR A 243 7.14 -6.43 17.58
N ASP A 244 6.42 -5.92 18.57
CA ASP A 244 6.30 -6.48 19.91
C ASP A 244 5.04 -7.34 20.07
N LYS A 245 4.19 -7.42 19.03
CA LYS A 245 2.88 -8.07 19.08
C LYS A 245 2.65 -9.00 17.91
N CYS A 246 1.99 -10.11 18.19
CA CYS A 246 1.48 -11.00 17.16
C CYS A 246 0.31 -10.32 16.42
N SER A 247 0.22 -10.46 15.10
CA SER A 247 -0.95 -9.99 14.33
C SER A 247 -2.23 -10.66 14.80
N SER A 248 -2.12 -11.93 15.19
CA SER A 248 -3.25 -12.75 15.60
C SER A 248 -3.71 -12.44 17.02
N TYR A 249 -5.01 -12.25 17.17
CA TYR A 249 -5.69 -12.54 18.44
C TYR A 249 -6.16 -14.00 18.46
N GLN A 250 -6.11 -14.59 19.66
CA GLN A 250 -6.17 -16.03 19.89
C GLN A 250 -7.58 -16.59 19.59
N TYR A 251 -7.76 -17.26 18.44
CA TYR A 251 -8.85 -18.21 18.25
C TYR A 251 -8.27 -19.62 18.27
N SER A 252 -7.93 -20.07 19.48
CA SER A 252 -7.61 -21.46 19.66
C SER A 252 -8.89 -22.28 19.64
N ASN A 253 -8.84 -23.44 18.99
CA ASN A 253 -9.83 -24.50 19.16
C ASN A 253 -9.72 -25.12 20.57
N GLY A 254 -9.76 -24.32 21.64
CA GLY A 254 -9.66 -24.76 23.04
C GLY A 254 -8.24 -24.86 23.62
N ILE A 255 -7.21 -24.33 22.96
CA ILE A 255 -5.82 -24.29 23.47
C ILE A 255 -5.55 -22.94 24.13
N ASN A 256 -5.48 -22.89 25.46
CA ASN A 256 -5.24 -21.65 26.18
C ASN A 256 -3.75 -21.25 26.08
N ASN A 257 -3.50 -20.12 25.44
CA ASN A 257 -2.26 -19.33 25.40
C ASN A 257 -1.11 -19.86 24.53
N PHE A 258 -1.02 -19.31 23.31
CA PHE A 258 0.27 -19.18 22.63
C PHE A 258 1.04 -18.01 23.26
N ASN A 259 2.12 -18.33 23.99
CA ASN A 259 3.06 -17.33 24.48
C ASN A 259 3.90 -16.83 23.30
N CYS A 260 3.50 -15.72 22.70
CA CYS A 260 4.26 -15.08 21.63
C CYS A 260 5.23 -14.05 22.24
N ASN A 261 6.52 -14.40 22.32
CA ASN A 261 7.55 -13.43 22.71
C ASN A 261 7.96 -12.57 21.49
N PRO A 262 8.44 -11.32 21.71
CA PRO A 262 8.93 -10.48 20.62
C PRO A 262 10.04 -11.09 19.75
N SER A 263 10.85 -12.00 20.31
CA SER A 263 11.91 -12.72 19.60
C SER A 263 11.41 -13.89 18.73
N ASP A 264 10.12 -14.21 18.78
CA ASP A 264 9.55 -15.41 18.14
C ASP A 264 8.73 -15.09 16.87
N PHE A 265 8.73 -13.85 16.38
CA PHE A 265 7.96 -13.46 15.20
C PHE A 265 8.68 -13.82 13.89
N VAL A 266 8.00 -14.54 12.99
CA VAL A 266 8.62 -15.13 11.79
C VAL A 266 8.15 -14.54 10.46
N GLY A 267 7.12 -13.69 10.45
CA GLY A 267 6.50 -13.21 9.22
C GLY A 267 5.85 -14.37 8.46
N GLY A 268 4.81 -14.98 9.05
CA GLY A 268 4.22 -16.20 8.49
C GLY A 268 3.44 -15.92 7.20
N HIS A 269 3.54 -16.86 6.25
CA HIS A 269 2.74 -16.89 5.04
C HIS A 269 1.32 -17.35 5.37
N VAL A 270 0.36 -16.49 5.07
CA VAL A 270 -1.05 -16.72 5.41
C VAL A 270 -1.96 -16.49 4.21
N ILE A 271 -3.15 -17.08 4.28
CA ILE A 271 -4.29 -16.87 3.40
C ILE A 271 -5.49 -16.37 4.17
N VAL A 272 -6.42 -15.77 3.45
CA VAL A 272 -7.69 -15.30 3.99
C VAL A 272 -8.57 -16.47 4.43
N GLY A 273 -9.40 -16.26 5.46
CA GLY A 273 -10.36 -17.24 5.94
C GLY A 273 -9.90 -18.01 7.18
N LYS A 274 -10.63 -19.09 7.51
CA LYS A 274 -10.46 -19.83 8.77
C LYS A 274 -9.84 -21.22 8.60
N VAL A 275 -9.51 -21.60 7.37
CA VAL A 275 -9.05 -22.95 7.03
C VAL A 275 -7.69 -22.82 6.37
N ALA A 276 -6.68 -23.44 6.97
CA ALA A 276 -5.37 -23.55 6.35
C ALA A 276 -5.48 -24.37 5.06
N ALA A 277 -4.79 -23.93 4.02
CA ALA A 277 -4.78 -24.61 2.73
C ALA A 277 -3.44 -24.37 2.03
N SER A 278 -3.10 -25.26 1.11
CA SER A 278 -1.99 -25.01 0.19
C SER A 278 -2.41 -23.98 -0.86
N VAL A 279 -1.48 -23.12 -1.26
CA VAL A 279 -1.68 -22.15 -2.33
C VAL A 279 -1.08 -22.71 -3.60
N ALA A 280 -1.86 -22.72 -4.68
CA ALA A 280 -1.37 -23.12 -5.99
C ALA A 280 -0.23 -22.21 -6.46
N THR A 281 0.72 -22.76 -7.21
CA THR A 281 1.78 -22.00 -7.91
C THR A 281 1.16 -20.81 -8.65
N GLY A 282 1.72 -19.62 -8.44
CA GLY A 282 1.21 -18.37 -9.00
C GLY A 282 0.19 -17.64 -8.11
N GLY A 283 -0.21 -18.24 -6.98
CA GLY A 283 -1.26 -17.72 -6.11
C GLY A 283 -0.84 -16.50 -5.30
N THR A 284 -1.76 -16.05 -4.43
CA THR A 284 -1.51 -14.93 -3.51
C THR A 284 -1.27 -15.44 -2.10
N ALA A 285 -0.19 -14.96 -1.50
CA ALA A 285 0.11 -15.13 -0.08
C ALA A 285 0.24 -13.77 0.59
N TYR A 286 -0.02 -13.73 1.89
CA TYR A 286 0.21 -12.53 2.69
C TYR A 286 1.24 -12.81 3.77
N ILE A 287 2.07 -11.82 4.11
CA ILE A 287 3.02 -11.93 5.21
C ILE A 287 2.56 -11.03 6.34
N PHE A 288 2.29 -11.66 7.48
CA PHE A 288 1.93 -10.99 8.72
C PHE A 288 2.85 -11.46 9.86
N PRO A 289 3.18 -10.59 10.83
CA PRO A 289 3.96 -11.00 11.98
C PRO A 289 3.12 -11.95 12.82
N ILE A 290 3.51 -13.22 12.85
CA ILE A 290 2.95 -14.23 13.71
C ILE A 290 4.08 -14.95 14.43
N CYS A 291 3.82 -15.43 15.65
CA CYS A 291 4.86 -16.12 16.41
C CYS A 291 5.06 -17.56 15.91
N LYS A 292 6.26 -18.13 16.12
CA LYS A 292 6.62 -19.52 15.75
C LYS A 292 5.54 -20.54 16.11
N ALA A 293 4.95 -20.39 17.29
CA ALA A 293 3.93 -21.32 17.79
C ALA A 293 2.62 -21.25 16.98
N HIS A 294 2.21 -20.06 16.53
CA HIS A 294 1.08 -19.92 15.60
C HIS A 294 1.43 -20.41 14.20
N ASN A 295 2.63 -20.10 13.70
CA ASN A 295 3.08 -20.50 12.38
C ASN A 295 3.20 -22.04 12.22
N GLY A 296 3.48 -22.76 13.30
CA GLY A 296 3.60 -24.22 13.30
C GLY A 296 2.29 -25.00 13.51
N LYS A 297 1.13 -24.34 13.40
CA LYS A 297 -0.19 -24.96 13.67
C LYS A 297 -1.17 -24.68 12.53
N ASP A 298 -1.44 -25.69 11.72
CA ASP A 298 -2.38 -25.58 10.58
C ASP A 298 -3.85 -25.76 10.99
N ASN A 299 -4.11 -26.23 12.21
CA ASN A 299 -5.44 -26.49 12.75
C ASN A 299 -6.04 -25.30 13.52
N ILE A 300 -5.47 -24.11 13.37
CA ILE A 300 -5.95 -22.87 13.96
C ILE A 300 -6.17 -21.83 12.87
N TYR A 301 -7.02 -20.85 13.17
CA TYR A 301 -7.06 -19.60 12.43
C TYR A 301 -6.77 -18.44 13.37
N MET A 302 -6.46 -17.33 12.76
CA MET A 302 -6.00 -16.11 13.39
C MET A 302 -6.85 -14.95 12.93
N SER A 303 -6.77 -13.82 13.63
CA SER A 303 -7.50 -12.61 13.25
C SER A 303 -6.65 -11.35 13.38
N SER A 304 -6.73 -10.44 12.41
CA SER A 304 -5.94 -9.19 12.39
C SER A 304 -6.33 -8.24 13.53
N ARG A 305 -5.50 -8.11 14.56
CA ARG A 305 -5.80 -7.24 15.71
C ARG A 305 -4.76 -6.17 15.95
N TYR A 306 -3.52 -6.56 16.27
CA TYR A 306 -2.49 -5.61 16.67
C TYR A 306 -1.69 -5.06 15.49
N ASN A 307 -1.48 -5.89 14.46
CA ASN A 307 -0.82 -5.52 13.20
C ASN A 307 -1.78 -5.86 12.05
N PRO A 308 -2.74 -4.98 11.71
CA PRO A 308 -3.69 -5.22 10.63
C PRO A 308 -3.06 -5.04 9.24
N LYS A 309 -1.82 -4.54 9.18
CA LYS A 309 -1.08 -4.33 7.93
C LYS A 309 -0.09 -5.48 7.68
N GLY A 310 -0.09 -6.00 6.46
CA GLY A 310 0.80 -7.06 6.00
C GLY A 310 1.32 -6.82 4.59
N VAL A 311 2.25 -7.65 4.13
CA VAL A 311 2.77 -7.63 2.75
C VAL A 311 1.91 -8.53 1.87
N VAL A 312 1.68 -8.12 0.63
CA VAL A 312 1.01 -8.92 -0.40
C VAL A 312 2.06 -9.46 -1.36
N LEU A 313 2.09 -10.79 -1.50
CA LEU A 313 2.87 -11.49 -2.50
C LEU A 313 1.93 -12.12 -3.53
N HIS A 314 2.10 -11.74 -4.79
CA HIS A 314 1.57 -12.48 -5.93
C HIS A 314 2.62 -13.45 -6.45
N ASN A 315 2.22 -14.34 -7.35
CA ASN A 315 3.12 -15.32 -7.95
C ASN A 315 3.81 -16.23 -6.92
N TYR A 316 3.15 -16.47 -5.78
CA TYR A 316 3.67 -17.29 -4.70
C TYR A 316 3.84 -18.75 -5.18
N ASN A 317 4.93 -19.41 -4.76
CA ASN A 317 5.34 -20.74 -5.20
C ASN A 317 5.61 -20.89 -6.72
N GLN A 318 5.90 -19.80 -7.45
CA GLN A 318 6.19 -19.86 -8.89
C GLN A 318 7.65 -20.26 -9.22
N ASN A 319 8.56 -20.17 -8.25
CA ASN A 319 10.01 -20.30 -8.48
C ASN A 319 10.61 -21.63 -8.03
#